data_AF-A0A261TM91-F1
#
_entry.id   AF-A0A261TM91-F1
#
_cell.length_a   1.000
_cell.length_b   1.000
_cell.length_c   1.000
_cell.angle_alpha   90.00
_cell.angle_beta   90.00
_cell.angle_gamma   90.00
#
_symmetry.space_group_name_H-M   'P 1'
#
loop_
_entity.id
_entity.type
_entity.pdbx_description
1 polymer ?
#
loop_
_entity_poly.entity_id
_entity_poly.type
_entity_poly.pdbx_seq_one_letter_code
_entity_poly.pdbx_strand_id
1 'polypeptide(L)'
;MSAAAFALAGGAATAQQPMPGQQGMPNLAALSGQMHAAAEACNAYTSAQLEQMKQQQKTATASQGMSAADFDKSFKTSYDDTKTKLGTMSAADKEKMCAQLKAMSGAR
;
A
#
# COMPACT_ATOMS: atom_id res chain seq x y z
N MET A 1 7.29 -28.19 49.13
CA MET A 1 6.34 -29.22 48.67
C MET A 1 4.94 -28.64 48.63
N SER A 2 4.36 -28.51 47.44
CA SER A 2 2.92 -28.36 47.08
C SER A 2 2.88 -27.81 45.65
N ALA A 3 2.01 -28.17 44.73
CA ALA A 3 1.34 -29.41 44.29
C ALA A 3 0.82 -29.06 42.87
N ALA A 4 0.61 -30.07 42.03
CA ALA A 4 0.18 -29.99 40.62
C ALA A 4 -1.17 -29.23 40.43
N ALA A 5 -1.70 -28.90 39.25
CA ALA A 5 -1.54 -29.30 37.86
C ALA A 5 -2.28 -28.26 36.98
N PHE A 6 -2.03 -28.20 35.66
CA PHE A 6 -3.13 -28.14 34.69
C PHE A 6 -2.60 -28.54 33.30
N ALA A 7 -3.06 -29.69 32.83
CA ALA A 7 -2.98 -30.09 31.44
C ALA A 7 -3.85 -29.17 30.58
N LEU A 8 -3.49 -28.93 29.33
CA LEU A 8 -4.43 -28.72 28.22
C LEU A 8 -3.71 -28.90 26.88
N ALA A 9 -4.39 -29.66 26.02
CA ALA A 9 -4.00 -30.16 24.72
C ALA A 9 -3.99 -29.10 23.60
N GLY A 10 -3.53 -29.51 22.43
CA GLY A 10 -3.65 -28.79 21.16
C GLY A 10 -2.29 -28.27 20.70
N GLY A 11 -1.67 -28.80 19.64
CA GLY A 11 -2.26 -28.86 18.31
C GLY A 11 -1.92 -27.55 17.59
N ALA A 12 -0.85 -27.60 16.78
CA ALA A 12 -0.50 -26.70 15.69
C ALA A 12 -0.80 -25.20 15.85
N ALA A 13 0.24 -24.42 16.08
CA ALA A 13 0.52 -23.27 15.23
C ALA A 13 1.97 -22.86 15.49
N THR A 14 2.87 -23.19 14.55
CA THR A 14 4.06 -22.37 14.36
C THR A 14 3.54 -20.95 14.13
N ALA A 15 3.58 -20.11 15.16
CA ALA A 15 3.51 -18.68 14.99
C ALA A 15 4.71 -18.32 14.12
N GLN A 16 4.49 -18.30 12.80
CA GLN A 16 5.41 -17.75 11.83
C GLN A 16 5.46 -16.26 12.15
N GLN A 17 6.30 -15.92 13.12
CA GLN A 17 6.76 -14.57 13.34
C GLN A 17 7.23 -14.06 11.98
N PRO A 18 6.63 -12.99 11.42
CA PRO A 18 7.12 -12.44 10.17
C PRO A 18 8.58 -12.05 10.40
N MET A 19 9.48 -12.76 9.73
CA MET A 19 10.92 -12.53 9.81
C MET A 19 11.20 -11.07 9.44
N PRO A 20 11.92 -10.30 10.29
CA PRO A 20 12.42 -8.98 9.95
C PRO A 20 13.52 -9.16 8.90
N GLY A 21 13.12 -9.28 7.63
CA GLY A 21 13.99 -9.68 6.54
C GLY A 21 13.28 -9.84 5.19
N GLN A 22 11.94 -9.88 5.16
CA GLN A 22 11.19 -9.60 3.93
C GLN A 22 11.12 -8.09 3.70
N GLN A 23 12.27 -7.47 3.50
CA GLN A 23 12.36 -6.23 2.72
C GLN A 23 12.10 -6.64 1.27
N GLY A 24 10.83 -6.94 1.01
CA GLY A 24 10.33 -7.34 -0.29
C GLY A 24 10.70 -6.28 -1.31
N MET A 25 10.83 -6.71 -2.56
CA MET A 25 10.79 -5.81 -3.72
C MET A 25 9.82 -4.65 -3.43
N PRO A 26 10.18 -3.40 -3.75
CA PRO A 26 9.34 -2.24 -3.47
C PRO A 26 7.93 -2.59 -3.88
N ASN A 27 7.01 -2.66 -2.92
CA ASN A 27 5.68 -3.20 -3.15
C ASN A 27 4.97 -2.25 -4.11
N LEU A 28 5.04 -2.55 -5.41
CA LEU A 28 4.55 -1.68 -6.48
C LEU A 28 3.06 -1.38 -6.28
N ALA A 29 2.31 -2.34 -5.72
CA ALA A 29 0.92 -2.14 -5.32
C ALA A 29 0.76 -1.03 -4.27
N ALA A 30 1.62 -1.04 -3.24
CA ALA A 30 1.62 -0.02 -2.20
C ALA A 30 2.04 1.35 -2.74
N LEU A 31 3.07 1.40 -3.59
CA LEU A 31 3.50 2.63 -4.25
C LEU A 31 2.38 3.19 -5.15
N SER A 32 1.71 2.34 -5.93
CA SER A 32 0.53 2.68 -6.72
C SER A 32 -0.56 3.31 -5.88
N GLY A 33 -0.92 2.70 -4.75
CA GLY A 33 -1.96 3.20 -3.87
C GLY A 33 -1.65 4.60 -3.34
N GLN A 34 -0.40 4.83 -2.91
CA GLN A 34 0.06 6.14 -2.44
C GLN A 34 0.01 7.19 -3.56
N MET A 35 0.54 6.85 -4.74
CA MET A 35 0.54 7.73 -5.92
C MET A 35 -0.88 8.08 -6.36
N HIS A 36 -1.81 7.12 -6.37
CA HIS A 36 -3.21 7.37 -6.74
C HIS A 36 -3.90 8.32 -5.77
N ALA A 37 -3.77 8.07 -4.46
CA ALA A 37 -4.39 8.93 -3.45
C ALA A 37 -3.85 10.36 -3.53
N ALA A 38 -2.54 10.49 -3.73
CA ALA A 38 -1.88 11.78 -3.88
C ALA A 38 -2.27 12.47 -5.19
N ALA A 39 -2.33 11.74 -6.30
CA ALA A 39 -2.75 12.25 -7.60
C ALA A 39 -4.21 12.73 -7.60
N GLU A 40 -5.11 11.97 -6.98
CA GLU A 40 -6.52 12.34 -6.81
C GLU A 40 -6.64 13.60 -5.96
N ALA A 41 -5.97 13.65 -4.80
CA ALA A 41 -5.97 14.83 -3.93
C ALA A 41 -5.41 16.09 -4.64
N CYS A 42 -4.46 15.90 -5.54
CA CYS A 42 -3.79 16.98 -6.26
C CYS A 42 -4.40 17.31 -7.64
N ASN A 43 -5.45 16.58 -8.06
CA ASN A 43 -5.98 16.62 -9.43
C ASN A 43 -4.87 16.55 -10.50
N ALA A 44 -3.82 15.77 -10.24
CA ALA A 44 -2.66 15.67 -11.13
C ALA A 44 -2.91 14.69 -12.28
N TYR A 45 -3.83 13.74 -12.09
CA TYR A 45 -4.24 12.76 -13.09
C TYR A 45 -5.75 12.55 -13.04
N THR A 46 -6.32 12.16 -14.18
CA THR A 46 -7.72 11.73 -14.23
C THR A 46 -7.89 10.34 -13.62
N SER A 47 -9.06 10.04 -13.08
CA SER A 47 -9.38 8.71 -12.54
C SER A 47 -9.18 7.59 -13.58
N ALA A 48 -9.43 7.89 -14.86
CA ALA A 48 -9.20 6.94 -15.96
C ALA A 48 -7.72 6.62 -16.16
N GLN A 49 -6.83 7.63 -16.12
CA GLN A 49 -5.38 7.43 -16.21
C GLN A 49 -4.86 6.64 -15.02
N LEU A 50 -5.32 6.98 -13.82
CA LEU A 50 -4.99 6.25 -12.61
C LEU A 50 -5.41 4.78 -12.75
N GLU A 51 -6.67 4.50 -13.07
CA GLU A 51 -7.13 3.10 -13.20
C GLU A 51 -6.34 2.33 -14.28
N GLN A 52 -6.00 2.98 -15.40
CA GLN A 52 -5.12 2.38 -16.41
C GLN A 52 -3.74 2.01 -15.84
N MET A 53 -3.08 2.91 -15.10
CA MET A 53 -1.79 2.63 -14.47
C MET A 53 -1.88 1.49 -13.46
N LYS A 54 -2.94 1.45 -12.65
CA LYS A 54 -3.18 0.37 -11.70
C LYS A 54 -3.33 -0.98 -12.40
N GLN A 55 -4.09 -1.06 -13.50
CA GLN A 55 -4.23 -2.31 -14.26
C GLN A 55 -2.90 -2.76 -14.89
N GLN A 56 -2.09 -1.82 -15.40
CA GLN A 56 -0.75 -2.13 -15.89
C GLN A 56 0.16 -2.66 -14.78
N GLN A 57 0.16 -2.01 -13.61
CA GLN A 57 0.96 -2.46 -12.47
C GLN A 57 0.49 -3.79 -11.92
N LYS A 58 -0.82 -4.02 -11.83
CA LYS A 58 -1.41 -5.31 -11.43
C LYS A 58 -0.95 -6.44 -12.36
N THR A 59 -0.96 -6.19 -13.67
CA THR A 59 -0.47 -7.16 -14.68
C THR A 59 1.02 -7.41 -14.52
N ALA A 60 1.82 -6.36 -14.33
CA ALA A 60 3.24 -6.47 -14.11
C ALA A 60 3.58 -7.25 -12.83
N THR A 61 2.89 -6.99 -11.71
CA THR A 61 3.11 -7.72 -10.45
C THR A 61 2.59 -9.16 -10.54
N ALA A 62 1.54 -9.42 -11.32
CA ALA A 62 1.08 -10.78 -11.57
C ALA A 62 2.14 -11.63 -12.28
N SER A 63 2.89 -11.04 -13.23
CA SER A 63 4.03 -11.72 -13.87
C SER A 63 5.19 -12.03 -12.91
N GLN A 64 5.23 -11.36 -11.75
CA GLN A 64 6.21 -11.57 -10.69
C GLN A 64 5.71 -12.52 -9.59
N GLY A 65 4.53 -13.13 -9.77
CA GLY A 65 3.96 -14.11 -8.84
C GLY A 65 3.07 -13.52 -7.73
N MET A 66 2.77 -12.21 -7.77
CA MET A 66 1.81 -11.60 -6.85
C MET A 66 0.37 -11.89 -7.32
N SER A 67 -0.49 -12.32 -6.41
CA SER A 67 -1.90 -12.51 -6.75
C SER A 67 -2.60 -11.16 -6.97
N ALA A 68 -3.59 -11.14 -7.84
CA ALA A 68 -4.45 -9.97 -8.05
C ALA A 68 -5.10 -9.47 -6.74
N ALA A 69 -5.46 -10.40 -5.85
CA ALA A 69 -6.07 -10.09 -4.55
C ALA A 69 -5.08 -9.43 -3.59
N ASP A 70 -3.83 -9.90 -3.55
CA ASP A 70 -2.78 -9.30 -2.70
C ASP A 70 -2.37 -7.93 -3.19
N PHE A 71 -2.33 -7.75 -4.52
CA PHE A 71 -2.13 -6.45 -5.14
C PHE A 71 -3.25 -5.48 -4.74
N ASP A 72 -4.52 -5.86 -4.96
CA ASP A 72 -5.67 -5.00 -4.65
C ASP A 72 -5.74 -4.65 -3.17
N LYS A 73 -5.42 -5.60 -2.28
CA LYS A 73 -5.35 -5.39 -0.84
C LYS A 73 -4.24 -4.39 -0.47
N SER A 74 -3.02 -4.60 -0.97
CA SER A 74 -1.88 -3.71 -0.72
C SER A 74 -2.11 -2.30 -1.26
N PHE A 75 -2.69 -2.23 -2.46
CA PHE A 75 -3.11 -0.98 -3.11
C PHE A 75 -4.10 -0.25 -2.23
N LYS A 76 -5.20 -0.90 -1.83
CA LYS A 76 -6.26 -0.29 -1.05
C LYS A 76 -5.77 0.21 0.31
N THR A 77 -5.01 -0.61 1.03
CA THR A 77 -4.44 -0.21 2.32
C THR A 77 -3.57 1.05 2.17
N SER A 78 -2.67 1.06 1.19
CA SER A 78 -1.75 2.19 1.01
C SER A 78 -2.46 3.45 0.47
N TYR A 79 -3.50 3.27 -0.33
CA TYR A 79 -4.38 4.33 -0.79
C TYR A 79 -5.11 5.01 0.38
N ASP A 80 -5.78 4.22 1.22
CA ASP A 80 -6.55 4.73 2.36
C ASP A 80 -5.64 5.41 3.41
N ASP A 81 -4.47 4.82 3.68
CA ASP A 81 -3.45 5.39 4.57
C ASP A 81 -2.94 6.74 4.05
N THR A 82 -2.67 6.83 2.75
CA THR A 82 -2.17 8.07 2.14
C THR A 82 -3.23 9.14 2.11
N LYS A 83 -4.46 8.78 1.79
CA LYS A 83 -5.60 9.70 1.84
C LYS A 83 -5.82 10.24 3.26
N THR A 84 -5.65 9.40 4.27
CA THR A 84 -5.70 9.82 5.68
C THR A 84 -4.56 10.78 6.02
N LYS A 85 -3.31 10.43 5.66
CA LYS A 85 -2.14 11.30 5.86
C LYS A 85 -2.32 12.64 5.17
N LEU A 86 -2.79 12.65 3.92
CA LEU A 86 -3.13 13.85 3.20
C LEU A 86 -4.19 14.64 3.95
N GLY A 87 -5.28 14.00 4.40
CA GLY A 87 -6.28 14.64 5.27
C GLY A 87 -5.66 15.41 6.43
N THR A 88 -4.66 14.83 7.11
CA THR A 88 -3.96 15.44 8.25
C THR A 88 -2.85 16.44 7.89
N MET A 89 -2.40 16.49 6.63
CA MET A 89 -1.37 17.42 6.19
C MET A 89 -1.89 18.86 6.12
N SER A 90 -1.01 19.80 6.44
CA SER A 90 -1.25 21.23 6.28
C SER A 90 -1.49 21.57 4.80
N ALA A 91 -2.19 22.69 4.55
CA ALA A 91 -2.44 23.15 3.18
C ALA A 91 -1.12 23.40 2.42
N ALA A 92 -0.11 23.97 3.07
CA ALA A 92 1.20 24.25 2.47
C ALA A 92 1.94 22.96 2.07
N ASP A 93 1.88 21.91 2.92
CA ASP A 93 2.52 20.63 2.61
C ASP A 93 1.81 19.90 1.47
N LYS A 94 0.47 19.95 1.46
CA LYS A 94 -0.33 19.44 0.34
C LYS A 94 0.05 20.13 -0.96
N GLU A 95 0.11 21.47 -0.96
CA GLU A 95 0.40 22.27 -2.15
C GLU A 95 1.79 21.96 -2.70
N LYS A 96 2.79 21.85 -1.82
CA LYS A 96 4.16 21.43 -2.20
C LYS A 96 4.19 20.04 -2.81
N MET A 97 3.49 19.08 -2.20
CA MET A 97 3.41 17.71 -2.72
C MET A 97 2.70 17.69 -4.09
N CYS A 98 1.61 18.43 -4.24
CA CYS A 98 0.87 18.55 -5.50
C CYS A 98 1.69 19.22 -6.60
N ALA A 99 2.48 20.25 -6.28
CA ALA A 99 3.38 20.88 -7.22
C ALA A 99 4.44 19.89 -7.74
N GLN A 100 5.01 19.05 -6.86
CA GLN A 100 5.94 18.00 -7.27
C GLN A 100 5.27 16.94 -8.15
N LEU A 101 4.06 16.50 -7.80
CA LEU A 101 3.30 15.53 -8.59
C LEU A 101 2.93 16.05 -9.98
N LYS A 102 2.46 17.31 -10.07
CA LYS A 102 2.19 17.94 -11.37
C LYS A 102 3.44 18.02 -12.23
N ALA A 103 4.56 18.44 -11.65
CA ALA A 103 5.84 18.49 -12.35
C ALA A 103 6.28 17.11 -12.90
N MET A 104 6.03 16.03 -12.14
CA MET A 104 6.29 14.66 -12.60
C MET A 104 5.28 14.14 -13.63
N SER A 105 4.01 14.56 -13.54
CA SER A 105 2.95 14.14 -14.47
C SER A 105 3.06 14.76 -15.87
N GLY A 106 3.97 15.71 -16.06
CA GLY A 106 4.07 16.46 -17.31
C GLY A 106 2.87 17.36 -17.59
N ALA A 107 1.95 17.52 -16.64
CA ALA A 107 0.91 18.54 -16.67
C ALA A 107 1.57 19.91 -16.52
N ARG A 108 1.96 20.48 -17.68
CA ARG A 108 2.33 21.88 -17.86
C ARG A 108 1.07 22.67 -18.19
#